data_AF-A0AAE0FHU5-F1
#
_entry.id   AF-A0AAE0FHU5-F1
#
_cell.length_a   1.000
_cell.length_b   1.000
_cell.length_c   1.000
_cell.angle_alpha   90.00
_cell.angle_beta   90.00
_cell.angle_gamma   90.00
#
_symmetry.space_group_name_H-M   'P 1'
#
loop_
_entity.id
_entity.type
_entity.pdbx_description
1 polymer ?
#
loop_
_entity_poly.entity_id
_entity_poly.type
_entity_poly.pdbx_seq_one_letter_code
_entity_poly.pdbx_strand_id
1 'polypeptide(L)'
;MKGRMQVPKLAQLKSYRLLVTTCTTSGLLSTMGLEPGHFTHVLIDEAGEAMLAEAMVPLSLAADNAILMLAGDSKQLGPVVRSAVAKSRGLQVSLLEVAEEHGLSAPRPGDGAIVPWSTETKAAHMGRHLCGLRVSYRAHPSLLTLFSAPFYDSTLQPGAALPMVSGYIGWSQLLNPQFPAMFEHLNAVDARDDDSPSWFNMREVDYVKKLVDKLLSRGTRPKDIGIITPFQKQVHKIRAAFGWDRRSNRNIGRKNRDRGGVADIESAGTVYTGIRVGTVEKFQGMERHVIIIST
;
A
#
# COMPACT_ATOMS: atom_id res chain seq x y z
N MET A 1 -9.18 1.86 23.82
CA MET A 1 -7.93 2.42 24.39
C MET A 1 -7.66 3.75 23.71
N LYS A 2 -7.66 4.89 24.42
CA LYS A 2 -7.20 6.16 23.84
C LYS A 2 -5.66 6.16 23.91
N GLY A 3 -4.99 6.05 22.77
CA GLY A 3 -3.53 6.12 22.71
C GLY A 3 -3.04 7.49 23.17
N ARG A 4 -2.10 7.52 24.12
CA ARG A 4 -1.38 8.74 24.51
C ARG A 4 -0.10 8.78 23.69
N MET A 5 0.06 9.81 22.87
CA MET A 5 1.33 10.07 22.19
C MET A 5 2.31 10.63 23.22
N GLN A 6 3.34 9.86 23.55
CA GLN A 6 4.44 10.29 24.41
C GLN A 6 5.75 9.89 23.74
N VAL A 7 6.74 10.78 23.81
CA VAL A 7 8.10 10.45 23.42
C VAL A 7 8.72 9.65 24.59
N PRO A 8 9.03 8.36 24.41
CA PRO A 8 9.63 7.55 25.47
C PRO A 8 11.03 8.07 25.82
N LYS A 9 11.44 7.92 27.07
CA LYS A 9 12.80 8.25 27.50
C LYS A 9 13.81 7.26 26.88
N LEU A 10 15.05 7.68 26.65
CA LEU A 10 16.10 6.83 26.07
C LEU A 10 16.29 5.50 26.84
N ALA A 11 16.26 5.54 28.18
CA ALA A 11 16.36 4.34 29.00
C ALA A 11 15.22 3.33 28.74
N GLN A 12 14.01 3.83 28.44
CA GLN A 12 12.87 2.98 28.08
C GLN A 12 13.06 2.42 26.67
N LEU A 13 13.51 3.24 25.72
CA LEU A 13 13.82 2.78 24.35
C LEU A 13 14.82 1.62 24.35
N LYS A 14 15.93 1.77 25.08
CA LYS A 14 16.97 0.73 25.20
C LYS A 14 16.48 -0.55 25.88
N SER A 15 15.35 -0.53 26.59
CA SER A 15 14.78 -1.71 27.23
C SER A 15 13.93 -2.57 26.28
N TYR A 16 13.48 -2.02 25.15
CA TYR A 16 12.66 -2.75 24.20
C TYR A 16 13.53 -3.64 23.29
N ARG A 17 13.05 -4.86 23.04
CA ARG A 17 13.70 -5.80 22.11
C ARG A 17 13.26 -5.60 20.65
N LEU A 18 12.13 -4.94 20.45
CA LEU A 18 11.53 -4.64 19.16
C LEU A 18 11.04 -3.21 19.17
N LEU A 19 11.48 -2.42 18.19
CA LEU A 19 11.03 -1.07 17.94
C LEU A 19 10.46 -1.02 16.53
N VAL A 20 9.22 -0.53 16.39
CA VAL A 20 8.53 -0.41 15.11
C VAL A 20 8.38 1.07 14.79
N THR A 21 8.91 1.48 13.64
CA THR A 21 8.88 2.86 13.17
C THR A 21 8.71 2.88 11.66
N THR A 22 8.25 3.99 11.08
CA THR A 22 8.50 4.23 9.65
C THR A 22 9.99 4.47 9.41
N CYS A 23 10.49 4.22 8.20
CA CYS A 23 11.90 4.39 7.85
C CYS A 23 12.41 5.78 8.24
N THR A 24 11.75 6.85 7.82
CA THR A 24 12.16 8.23 8.11
C THR A 24 12.09 8.57 9.60
N THR A 25 11.03 8.13 10.30
CA THR A 25 10.90 8.40 11.75
C THR A 25 11.93 7.67 12.60
N SER A 26 12.57 6.61 12.10
CA SER A 26 13.64 5.92 12.81
C SER A 26 14.83 6.84 13.12
N GLY A 27 15.05 7.89 12.32
CA GLY A 27 16.07 8.91 12.58
C GLY A 27 15.85 9.68 13.90
N LEU A 28 14.62 9.70 14.42
CA LEU A 28 14.34 10.24 15.75
C LEU A 28 15.02 9.43 16.86
N LEU A 29 15.23 8.12 16.66
CA LEU A 29 15.93 7.28 17.64
C LEU A 29 17.40 7.72 17.80
N SER A 30 18.07 8.03 16.68
CA SER A 30 19.42 8.63 16.71
C SER A 30 19.41 9.97 17.43
N THR A 31 18.44 10.84 17.13
CA THR A 31 18.29 12.15 17.79
C THR A 31 18.03 12.02 19.30
N MET A 32 17.39 10.93 19.74
CA MET A 32 17.14 10.63 21.15
C MET A 32 18.37 10.05 21.88
N GLY A 33 19.50 9.87 21.19
CA GLY A 33 20.75 9.35 21.76
C GLY A 33 20.87 7.82 21.69
N LEU A 34 20.19 7.19 20.73
CA LEU A 34 20.48 5.80 20.40
C LEU A 34 21.73 5.75 19.51
N GLU A 35 22.73 4.99 19.96
CA GLU A 35 24.02 4.92 19.28
C GLU A 35 23.94 4.06 18.01
N PRO A 36 24.78 4.35 16.99
CA PRO A 36 25.05 3.41 15.91
C PRO A 36 25.44 2.03 16.46
N GLY A 37 25.09 0.97 15.75
CA GLY A 37 25.35 -0.39 16.21
C GLY A 37 24.37 -0.95 17.23
N HIS A 38 23.28 -0.24 17.52
CA HIS A 38 22.29 -0.70 18.49
C HIS A 38 21.50 -1.94 18.01
N PHE A 39 21.16 -1.99 16.72
CA PHE A 39 20.32 -3.05 16.17
C PHE A 39 21.15 -4.13 15.46
N THR A 40 21.03 -5.37 15.91
CA THR A 40 21.60 -6.52 15.22
C THR A 40 20.71 -7.05 14.08
N HIS A 41 19.47 -6.58 14.01
CA HIS A 41 18.50 -6.96 12.99
C HIS A 41 17.70 -5.74 12.56
N VAL A 42 17.57 -5.52 11.25
CA VAL A 42 16.70 -4.49 10.67
C VAL A 42 15.79 -5.15 9.65
N LEU A 43 14.49 -5.04 9.88
CA LEU A 43 13.44 -5.55 9.00
C LEU A 43 12.74 -4.33 8.39
N ILE A 44 12.73 -4.25 7.05
CA ILE A 44 12.00 -3.24 6.31
C ILE A 44 10.90 -3.95 5.53
N ASP A 45 9.65 -3.70 5.93
CA ASP A 45 8.46 -4.16 5.22
C ASP A 45 8.00 -3.11 4.21
N GLU A 46 7.29 -3.52 3.16
CA GLU A 46 6.96 -2.70 1.98
C GLU A 46 8.20 -1.99 1.39
N ALA A 47 9.36 -2.66 1.41
CA ALA A 47 10.65 -2.10 1.00
C ALA A 47 10.70 -1.65 -0.47
N GLY A 48 9.79 -2.15 -1.32
CA GLY A 48 9.61 -1.69 -2.71
C GLY A 48 9.05 -0.26 -2.81
N GLU A 49 8.33 0.23 -1.80
CA GLU A 49 7.75 1.58 -1.80
C GLU A 49 8.72 2.64 -1.24
N ALA A 50 9.77 2.23 -0.54
CA ALA A 50 10.72 3.13 0.10
C ALA A 50 11.83 3.59 -0.86
N MET A 51 12.12 4.90 -0.88
CA MET A 51 13.31 5.40 -1.56
C MET A 51 14.56 4.82 -0.90
N LEU A 52 15.63 4.62 -1.66
CA LEU A 52 16.93 4.19 -1.12
C LEU A 52 17.35 5.01 0.10
N ALA A 53 17.28 6.34 -0.01
CA ALA A 53 17.65 7.25 1.07
C ALA A 53 16.80 7.06 2.34
N GLU A 54 15.51 6.74 2.20
CA GLU A 54 14.62 6.47 3.33
C GLU A 54 14.97 5.14 3.99
N ALA A 55 15.18 4.09 3.19
CA ALA A 55 15.59 2.77 3.67
C ALA A 55 16.95 2.78 4.39
N MET A 56 17.85 3.72 4.05
CA MET A 56 19.14 3.88 4.74
C MET A 56 19.03 4.47 6.15
N VAL A 57 17.97 5.23 6.46
CA VAL A 57 17.81 5.87 7.78
C VAL A 57 17.85 4.84 8.92
N PRO A 58 17.05 3.76 8.94
CA PRO A 58 17.13 2.76 10.00
C PRO A 58 18.46 1.99 10.01
N LEU A 59 19.14 1.87 8.87
CA LEU A 59 20.44 1.18 8.79
C LEU A 59 21.58 1.97 9.45
N SER A 60 21.44 3.29 9.60
CA SER A 60 22.42 4.10 10.35
C SER A 60 22.55 3.69 11.84
N LEU A 61 21.57 2.96 12.36
CA LEU A 61 21.53 2.44 13.73
C LEU A 61 21.86 0.93 13.81
N ALA A 62 22.12 0.30 12.67
CA ALA A 62 22.45 -1.11 12.60
C ALA A 62 23.91 -1.37 13.02
N ALA A 63 24.18 -2.55 13.57
CA ALA A 63 25.53 -3.07 13.80
C ALA A 63 26.20 -3.47 12.48
N ASP A 64 27.53 -3.47 12.45
CA ASP A 64 28.31 -3.83 11.25
C ASP A 64 27.98 -5.24 10.73
N ASN A 65 27.59 -6.15 11.62
CA ASN A 65 27.19 -7.52 11.33
C ASN A 65 25.67 -7.74 11.40
N ALA A 66 24.88 -6.66 11.32
CA ALA A 66 23.44 -6.76 11.41
C ALA A 66 22.84 -7.56 10.24
N ILE A 67 21.75 -8.27 10.54
CA ILE A 67 20.95 -8.95 9.54
C ILE A 67 19.92 -7.96 8.98
N LEU A 68 20.02 -7.67 7.69
CA LEU A 68 19.02 -6.91 6.95
C LEU A 68 18.03 -7.86 6.28
N MET A 69 16.74 -7.64 6.52
CA MET A 69 15.66 -8.30 5.81
C MET A 69 14.80 -7.24 5.12
N LEU A 70 14.65 -7.38 3.81
CA LEU A 70 13.75 -6.57 3.00
C LEU A 70 12.56 -7.44 2.60
N ALA A 71 11.37 -7.02 2.99
CA ALA A 71 10.11 -7.62 2.57
C ALA A 71 9.34 -6.61 1.73
N GLY A 72 8.74 -7.06 0.64
CA GLY A 72 8.02 -6.21 -0.30
C GLY A 72 7.94 -6.87 -1.67
N ASP A 73 7.47 -6.11 -2.64
CA ASP A 73 7.24 -6.57 -4.00
C ASP A 73 7.58 -5.46 -5.00
N SER A 74 8.65 -5.64 -5.78
CA SER A 74 9.08 -4.66 -6.79
C SER A 74 8.13 -4.53 -7.98
N LYS A 75 7.12 -5.40 -8.09
CA LYS A 75 6.06 -5.29 -9.11
C LYS A 75 4.86 -4.47 -8.65
N GLN A 76 4.81 -4.06 -7.38
CA GLN A 76 3.77 -3.18 -6.84
C GLN A 76 4.19 -1.71 -6.92
N LEU A 77 3.61 -0.84 -6.09
CA LEU A 77 3.92 0.59 -6.10
C LEU A 77 5.37 0.82 -5.65
N GLY A 78 6.11 1.55 -6.49
CA GLY A 78 7.43 2.04 -6.15
C GLY A 78 7.42 3.39 -5.44
N PRO A 79 8.60 3.95 -5.12
CA PRO A 79 8.72 5.20 -4.39
C PRO A 79 8.11 6.41 -5.12
N VAL A 80 7.37 7.24 -4.38
CA VAL A 80 6.68 8.40 -4.95
C VAL A 80 7.64 9.58 -5.15
N VAL A 81 8.26 9.67 -6.32
CA VAL A 81 9.13 10.80 -6.70
C VAL A 81 8.40 11.78 -7.61
N ARG A 82 8.31 13.06 -7.20
CA ARG A 82 7.60 14.10 -8.00
C ARG A 82 8.46 14.71 -9.11
N SER A 83 9.76 14.88 -8.86
CA SER A 83 10.67 15.48 -9.83
C SER A 83 10.98 14.48 -10.95
N ALA A 84 10.63 14.83 -12.19
CA ALA A 84 10.96 14.04 -13.37
C ALA A 84 12.48 13.88 -13.54
N VAL A 85 13.26 14.92 -13.19
CA VAL A 85 14.72 14.87 -13.20
C VAL A 85 15.23 13.87 -12.15
N ALA A 86 14.67 13.86 -10.93
CA ALA A 86 15.10 12.92 -9.92
C ALA A 86 14.74 11.46 -10.28
N LYS A 87 13.55 11.25 -10.88
CA LYS A 87 13.12 9.96 -11.43
C LYS A 87 14.10 9.44 -12.48
N SER A 88 14.45 10.28 -13.46
CA SER A 88 15.39 9.89 -14.53
C SER A 88 16.83 9.67 -14.04
N ARG A 89 17.15 10.13 -12.82
CA ARG A 89 18.42 9.87 -12.14
C ARG A 89 18.37 8.69 -11.16
N GLY A 90 17.28 7.92 -11.15
CA GLY A 90 17.17 6.67 -10.39
C GLY A 90 16.61 6.80 -8.97
N LEU A 91 16.11 7.97 -8.56
CA LEU A 91 15.54 8.14 -7.20
C LEU A 91 14.25 7.31 -6.99
N GLN A 92 13.63 6.83 -8.07
CA GLN A 92 12.47 5.96 -8.03
C GLN A 92 12.82 4.47 -7.91
N VAL A 93 14.10 4.12 -7.79
CA VAL A 93 14.53 2.74 -7.59
C VAL A 93 14.65 2.49 -6.08
N SER A 94 13.91 1.50 -5.60
CA SER A 94 13.93 1.10 -4.19
C SER A 94 15.18 0.29 -3.84
N LEU A 95 15.50 0.19 -2.54
CA LEU A 95 16.58 -0.71 -2.07
C LEU A 95 16.26 -2.18 -2.39
N LEU A 96 14.98 -2.56 -2.39
CA LEU A 96 14.56 -3.91 -2.76
C LEU A 96 14.86 -4.21 -4.23
N GLU A 97 14.56 -3.29 -5.14
CA GLU A 97 14.91 -3.44 -6.57
C GLU A 97 16.42 -3.54 -6.78
N VAL A 98 17.21 -2.69 -6.09
CA VAL A 98 18.67 -2.79 -6.12
C VAL A 98 19.15 -4.16 -5.64
N ALA A 99 18.55 -4.68 -4.57
CA ALA A 99 18.86 -6.00 -4.02
C ALA A 99 18.49 -7.14 -4.99
N GLU A 100 17.35 -7.06 -5.65
CA GLU A 100 16.91 -8.04 -6.66
C GLU A 100 17.78 -7.98 -7.92
N GLU A 101 18.19 -6.78 -8.33
CA GLU A 101 18.95 -6.57 -9.54
C GLU A 101 20.43 -6.89 -9.38
N HIS A 102 21.05 -6.57 -8.25
CA HIS A 102 22.50 -6.64 -8.05
C HIS A 102 22.94 -7.52 -6.86
N GLY A 103 21.98 -8.05 -6.09
CA GLY A 103 22.24 -8.72 -4.84
C GLY A 103 22.67 -7.76 -3.72
N LEU A 104 22.51 -8.22 -2.47
CA LEU A 104 23.03 -7.53 -1.27
C LEU A 104 24.17 -8.34 -0.65
N SER A 105 25.12 -8.79 -1.47
CA SER A 105 26.30 -9.44 -0.93
C SER A 105 27.35 -8.39 -0.61
N ALA A 106 27.59 -8.14 0.68
CA ALA A 106 28.94 -7.74 1.08
C ALA A 106 29.88 -8.93 0.78
N PRO A 107 31.02 -8.73 0.09
CA PRO A 107 32.02 -9.78 -0.02
C PRO A 107 32.42 -10.23 1.38
N ARG A 108 32.49 -11.54 1.65
CA ARG A 108 33.02 -12.01 2.93
C ARG A 108 34.51 -11.68 2.98
N PRO A 109 35.10 -11.43 4.16
CA PRO A 109 36.55 -11.37 4.28
C PRO A 109 37.16 -12.68 3.77
N GLY A 110 37.86 -12.64 2.63
CA GLY A 110 38.45 -13.81 1.97
C GLY A 110 37.82 -14.18 0.62
N ASP A 111 36.67 -13.61 0.25
CA ASP A 111 36.16 -13.71 -1.11
C ASP A 111 37.01 -12.78 -2.00
N GLY A 112 37.71 -13.36 -2.98
CA GLY A 112 38.49 -12.60 -3.97
C GLY A 112 37.64 -11.59 -4.76
N ALA A 113 38.31 -10.80 -5.59
CA ALA A 113 37.78 -9.65 -6.34
C ALA A 113 36.29 -9.73 -6.70
N ILE A 114 35.59 -8.60 -6.51
CA ILE A 114 34.18 -8.37 -6.89
C ILE A 114 33.92 -8.98 -8.27
N VAL A 115 33.19 -10.09 -8.31
CA VAL A 115 32.81 -10.73 -9.56
C VAL A 115 31.78 -9.83 -10.23
N PRO A 116 31.97 -9.37 -11.48
CA PRO A 116 30.99 -8.56 -12.18
C PRO A 116 29.66 -9.32 -12.24
N TRP A 117 28.57 -8.61 -11.95
CA TRP A 117 27.23 -9.19 -11.93
C TRP A 117 26.87 -9.75 -13.32
N SER A 118 26.82 -11.08 -13.45
CA SER A 118 26.41 -11.78 -14.67
C SER A 118 25.03 -12.43 -14.50
N THR A 119 24.41 -12.82 -15.61
CA THR A 119 23.11 -13.52 -15.63
C THR A 119 23.14 -14.82 -14.81
N GLU A 120 24.27 -15.52 -14.80
CA GLU A 120 24.48 -16.75 -14.00
C GLU A 120 24.64 -16.44 -12.51
N THR A 121 25.27 -15.30 -12.15
CA THR A 121 25.36 -14.84 -10.76
C THR A 121 24.00 -14.46 -10.20
N LYS A 122 23.13 -13.86 -11.02
CA LYS A 122 21.74 -13.51 -10.65
C LYS A 122 20.91 -14.75 -10.29
N ALA A 123 20.94 -15.80 -11.12
CA ALA A 123 20.22 -17.04 -10.85
C ALA A 123 20.72 -17.75 -9.57
N ALA A 124 22.03 -17.77 -9.35
CA ALA A 124 22.63 -18.35 -8.14
C ALA A 124 22.31 -17.54 -6.87
N HIS A 125 22.20 -16.20 -6.97
CA HIS A 125 21.87 -15.32 -5.85
C HIS A 125 20.38 -15.36 -5.48
N MET A 126 19.49 -15.41 -6.49
CA MET A 126 18.04 -15.55 -6.30
C MET A 126 17.67 -16.82 -5.50
N GLY A 127 18.49 -17.87 -5.54
CA GLY A 127 18.26 -19.09 -4.76
C GLY A 127 18.75 -19.05 -3.31
N ARG A 128 19.55 -18.05 -2.91
CA ARG A 128 20.19 -17.99 -1.57
C ARG A 128 19.69 -16.85 -0.69
N HIS A 129 19.28 -15.72 -1.28
CA HIS A 129 18.96 -14.50 -0.53
C HIS A 129 17.61 -13.85 -0.91
N LEU A 130 16.99 -14.28 -2.02
CA LEU A 130 15.65 -13.85 -2.41
C LEU A 130 14.67 -15.00 -2.19
N CYS A 131 13.55 -14.74 -1.50
CA CYS A 131 12.52 -15.74 -1.26
C CYS A 131 11.18 -15.24 -1.80
N GLY A 132 10.74 -15.80 -2.93
CA GLY A 132 9.43 -15.50 -3.50
C GLY A 132 8.32 -16.32 -2.83
N LEU A 133 7.34 -15.65 -2.23
CA LEU A 133 6.14 -16.29 -1.69
C LEU A 133 5.14 -16.53 -2.83
N ARG A 134 4.99 -17.80 -3.24
CA ARG A 134 4.21 -18.15 -4.44
C ARG A 134 2.75 -18.49 -4.16
N VAL A 135 2.36 -18.77 -2.93
CA VAL A 135 0.98 -19.16 -2.60
C VAL A 135 0.19 -17.92 -2.15
N SER A 136 -0.83 -17.56 -2.90
CA SER A 136 -1.71 -16.41 -2.61
C SER A 136 -3.00 -16.87 -1.93
N TYR A 137 -3.28 -16.28 -0.77
CA TYR A 137 -4.46 -16.60 0.06
C TYR A 137 -5.58 -15.55 -0.03
N ARG A 138 -5.42 -14.52 -0.88
CA ARG A 138 -6.28 -13.33 -0.86
C ARG A 138 -7.43 -13.35 -1.87
N ALA A 139 -7.30 -14.08 -2.98
CA ALA A 139 -8.20 -13.91 -4.12
C ALA A 139 -8.71 -15.24 -4.69
N HIS A 140 -9.84 -15.17 -5.40
CA HIS A 140 -10.37 -16.28 -6.18
C HIS A 140 -9.36 -16.69 -7.28
N PRO A 141 -9.17 -17.99 -7.59
CA PRO A 141 -8.18 -18.43 -8.56
C PRO A 141 -8.27 -17.72 -9.92
N SER A 142 -9.48 -17.47 -10.41
CA SER A 142 -9.70 -16.79 -11.69
C SER A 142 -9.24 -15.33 -11.70
N LEU A 143 -9.28 -14.63 -10.55
CA LEU A 143 -8.74 -13.28 -10.41
C LEU A 143 -7.23 -13.32 -10.28
N LEU A 144 -6.69 -14.29 -9.54
CA LEU A 144 -5.25 -14.47 -9.39
C LEU A 144 -4.57 -14.63 -10.75
N THR A 145 -5.16 -15.42 -11.66
CA THR A 145 -4.63 -15.62 -13.02
C THR A 145 -4.49 -14.33 -13.81
N LEU A 146 -5.38 -13.34 -13.63
CA LEU A 146 -5.31 -12.06 -14.34
C LEU A 146 -4.02 -11.28 -14.05
N PHE A 147 -3.49 -11.40 -12.83
CA PHE A 147 -2.31 -10.66 -12.40
C PHE A 147 -1.05 -11.53 -12.38
N SER A 148 -1.19 -12.84 -12.13
CA SER A 148 -0.06 -13.78 -12.10
C SER A 148 0.70 -13.81 -13.42
N ALA A 149 0.00 -13.84 -14.56
CA ALA A 149 0.62 -13.91 -15.87
C ALA A 149 1.45 -12.66 -16.25
N PRO A 150 0.89 -11.43 -16.24
CA PRO A 150 1.64 -10.24 -16.68
C PRO A 150 2.72 -9.77 -15.70
N PHE A 151 2.61 -10.08 -14.40
CA PHE A 151 3.51 -9.52 -13.38
C PHE A 151 4.44 -10.56 -12.73
N TYR A 152 4.07 -11.84 -12.74
CA TYR A 152 4.76 -12.89 -11.97
C TYR A 152 5.00 -14.18 -12.77
N ASP A 153 5.04 -14.11 -14.10
CA ASP A 153 5.32 -15.23 -15.00
C ASP A 153 4.46 -16.48 -14.73
N SER A 154 3.20 -16.28 -14.32
CA SER A 154 2.27 -17.34 -13.93
C SER A 154 2.74 -18.22 -12.75
N THR A 155 3.67 -17.73 -11.92
CA THR A 155 4.23 -18.51 -10.80
C THR A 155 3.38 -18.50 -9.53
N LEU A 156 2.39 -17.60 -9.43
CA LEU A 156 1.50 -17.53 -8.26
C LEU A 156 0.46 -18.67 -8.28
N GLN A 157 0.30 -19.32 -7.13
CA GLN A 157 -0.59 -20.44 -6.88
C GLN A 157 -1.75 -20.02 -5.97
N PRO A 158 -2.98 -20.47 -6.23
CA PRO A 158 -4.10 -20.21 -5.34
C PRO A 158 -3.98 -21.07 -4.06
N GLY A 159 -3.99 -20.42 -2.90
CA GLY A 159 -4.06 -21.05 -1.58
C GLY A 159 -5.31 -20.71 -0.78
N ALA A 160 -6.12 -19.76 -1.27
CA ALA A 160 -7.36 -19.36 -0.59
C ALA A 160 -8.40 -20.50 -0.61
N ALA A 161 -9.08 -20.70 0.52
CA ALA A 161 -10.21 -21.64 0.56
C ALA A 161 -11.35 -21.10 -0.31
N LEU A 162 -11.79 -21.87 -1.31
CA LEU A 162 -12.83 -21.44 -2.27
C LEU A 162 -14.08 -20.84 -1.60
N PRO A 163 -14.64 -21.41 -0.51
CA PRO A 163 -15.80 -20.82 0.15
C PRO A 163 -15.59 -19.38 0.65
N MET A 164 -14.36 -18.98 0.96
CA MET A 164 -14.04 -17.63 1.42
C MET A 164 -13.96 -16.62 0.27
N VAL A 165 -13.60 -17.06 -0.94
CA VAL A 165 -13.35 -16.20 -2.10
C VAL A 165 -14.41 -16.29 -3.21
N SER A 166 -15.36 -17.22 -3.08
CA SER A 166 -16.45 -17.44 -4.06
C SER A 166 -17.79 -16.82 -3.63
N GLY A 167 -17.85 -16.01 -2.57
CA GLY A 167 -19.12 -15.52 -1.99
C GLY A 167 -20.02 -14.67 -2.92
N TYR A 168 -19.46 -14.16 -4.01
CA TYR A 168 -20.19 -13.38 -5.03
C TYR A 168 -20.44 -14.16 -6.33
N ILE A 169 -19.96 -15.39 -6.47
CA ILE A 169 -20.31 -16.26 -7.60
C ILE A 169 -21.85 -16.44 -7.63
N GLY A 170 -22.43 -16.33 -8.82
CA GLY A 170 -23.88 -16.36 -9.02
C GLY A 170 -24.61 -15.05 -8.64
N TRP A 171 -23.92 -13.99 -8.25
CA TRP A 171 -24.57 -12.71 -7.99
C TRP A 171 -25.14 -12.12 -9.27
N SER A 172 -26.42 -11.73 -9.26
CA SER A 172 -27.17 -11.27 -10.44
C SER A 172 -26.64 -10.00 -11.11
N GLN A 173 -25.70 -9.30 -10.47
CA GLN A 173 -25.04 -8.13 -11.08
C GLN A 173 -23.84 -8.52 -11.93
N LEU A 174 -23.27 -9.73 -11.76
CA LEU A 174 -22.14 -10.18 -12.56
C LEU A 174 -22.57 -10.45 -14.01
N LEU A 175 -21.80 -9.92 -14.97
CA LEU A 175 -21.99 -10.21 -16.40
C LEU A 175 -21.76 -11.70 -16.70
N ASN A 176 -20.79 -12.32 -16.03
CA ASN A 176 -20.57 -13.75 -16.03
C ASN A 176 -20.75 -14.29 -14.61
N PRO A 177 -21.81 -15.08 -14.31
CA PRO A 177 -22.08 -15.61 -12.97
C PRO A 177 -20.93 -16.45 -12.38
N GLN A 178 -20.04 -17.00 -13.20
CA GLN A 178 -18.91 -17.83 -12.79
C GLN A 178 -17.60 -17.06 -12.59
N PHE A 179 -17.58 -15.76 -12.90
CA PHE A 179 -16.38 -14.95 -12.80
C PHE A 179 -16.60 -13.81 -11.79
N PRO A 180 -15.85 -13.75 -10.67
CA PRO A 180 -16.09 -12.80 -9.58
C PRO A 180 -15.51 -11.41 -9.86
N ALA A 181 -15.63 -10.94 -11.09
CA ALA A 181 -15.32 -9.58 -11.51
C ALA A 181 -16.20 -9.19 -12.71
N MET A 182 -16.44 -7.90 -12.86
CA MET A 182 -17.14 -7.34 -14.00
C MET A 182 -16.53 -5.98 -14.33
N PHE A 183 -16.55 -5.62 -15.61
CA PHE A 183 -16.18 -4.30 -16.07
C PHE A 183 -17.43 -3.64 -16.65
N GLU A 184 -17.95 -2.62 -15.96
CA GLU A 184 -19.10 -1.87 -16.42
C GLU A 184 -18.63 -0.61 -17.16
N HIS A 185 -18.97 -0.49 -18.44
CA HIS A 185 -18.71 0.73 -19.18
C HIS A 185 -19.79 1.78 -18.88
N LEU A 186 -19.37 2.97 -18.42
CA LEU A 186 -20.24 4.13 -18.26
C LEU A 186 -19.87 5.19 -19.29
N ASN A 187 -20.82 5.54 -20.15
CA ASN A 187 -20.65 6.66 -21.07
C ASN A 187 -20.72 8.00 -20.30
N ALA A 188 -19.58 8.44 -19.77
CA ALA A 188 -19.48 9.56 -18.86
C ALA A 188 -18.39 10.53 -19.31
N VAL A 189 -18.54 11.80 -18.97
CA VAL A 189 -17.57 12.86 -19.28
C VAL A 189 -16.89 13.29 -18.00
N ASP A 190 -15.57 13.25 -18.01
CA ASP A 190 -14.76 13.70 -16.87
C ASP A 190 -14.84 15.22 -16.74
N ALA A 191 -14.97 15.66 -15.49
CA ALA A 191 -15.02 17.05 -15.12
C ALA A 191 -13.83 17.41 -14.22
N ARG A 192 -13.51 18.70 -14.17
CA ARG A 192 -12.47 19.27 -13.33
C ARG A 192 -12.96 20.60 -12.79
N ASP A 193 -12.77 20.82 -11.49
CA ASP A 193 -13.11 22.09 -10.86
C ASP A 193 -11.95 23.08 -11.09
N ASP A 194 -12.24 24.38 -11.21
CA ASP A 194 -11.22 25.41 -11.48
C ASP A 194 -10.14 25.50 -10.39
N ASP A 195 -10.47 25.06 -9.17
CA ASP A 195 -9.61 25.08 -8.00
C ASP A 195 -8.71 23.85 -7.84
N SER A 196 -8.82 22.86 -8.74
CA SER A 196 -8.21 21.54 -8.56
C SER A 196 -7.71 20.94 -9.88
N PRO A 197 -6.44 20.52 -9.98
CA PRO A 197 -5.95 19.82 -11.17
C PRO A 197 -6.48 18.38 -11.30
N SER A 198 -7.13 17.84 -10.25
CA SER A 198 -7.63 16.46 -10.21
C SER A 198 -9.01 16.32 -10.85
N TRP A 199 -9.18 15.28 -11.67
CA TRP A 199 -10.42 14.90 -12.35
C TRP A 199 -11.43 14.24 -11.42
N PHE A 200 -12.70 14.28 -11.83
CA PHE A 200 -13.79 13.52 -11.22
C PHE A 200 -14.88 13.24 -12.25
N ASN A 201 -15.72 12.25 -11.95
CA ASN A 201 -16.82 11.85 -12.80
C ASN A 201 -18.08 11.55 -11.97
N MET A 202 -19.07 12.43 -12.07
CA MET A 202 -20.30 12.31 -11.26
C MET A 202 -21.18 11.12 -11.66
N ARG A 203 -21.14 10.70 -12.93
CA ARG A 203 -21.90 9.53 -13.38
C ARG A 203 -21.32 8.24 -12.78
N GLU A 204 -19.99 8.16 -12.68
CA GLU A 204 -19.33 7.09 -11.93
C GLU A 204 -19.68 7.13 -10.45
N VAL A 205 -19.64 8.30 -9.80
CA VAL A 205 -20.01 8.46 -8.38
C VAL A 205 -21.41 7.92 -8.10
N ASP A 206 -22.39 8.25 -8.94
CA ASP A 206 -23.76 7.78 -8.81
C ASP A 206 -23.87 6.26 -9.01
N TYR A 207 -23.14 5.70 -9.98
CA TYR A 207 -23.12 4.27 -10.22
C TYR A 207 -22.46 3.50 -9.07
N VAL A 208 -21.31 3.98 -8.59
CA VAL A 208 -20.59 3.42 -7.43
C VAL A 208 -21.51 3.36 -6.22
N LYS A 209 -22.25 4.45 -5.94
CA LYS A 209 -23.21 4.48 -4.85
C LYS A 209 -24.32 3.43 -5.03
N LYS A 210 -24.92 3.35 -6.22
CA LYS A 210 -25.93 2.32 -6.53
C LYS A 210 -25.39 0.90 -6.36
N LEU A 211 -24.14 0.65 -6.76
CA LEU A 211 -23.50 -0.66 -6.62
C LEU A 211 -23.27 -1.00 -5.14
N VAL A 212 -22.81 -0.03 -4.34
CA VAL A 212 -22.68 -0.17 -2.89
C VAL A 212 -24.03 -0.47 -2.24
N ASP A 213 -25.09 0.25 -2.59
CA ASP A 213 -26.42 0.01 -2.03
C ASP A 213 -26.90 -1.43 -2.33
N LYS A 214 -26.62 -1.97 -3.53
CA LYS A 214 -26.90 -3.37 -3.89
C LYS A 214 -26.07 -4.37 -3.08
N LEU A 215 -24.79 -4.07 -2.83
CA LEU A 215 -23.90 -4.91 -2.00
C LEU A 215 -24.39 -4.95 -0.55
N LEU A 216 -24.75 -3.80 0.02
CA LEU A 216 -25.30 -3.70 1.38
C LEU A 216 -26.64 -4.46 1.49
N SER A 217 -27.51 -4.32 0.49
CA SER A 217 -28.81 -5.04 0.44
C SER A 217 -28.65 -6.56 0.37
N ARG A 218 -27.54 -7.06 -0.19
CA ARG A 218 -27.17 -8.49 -0.18
C ARG A 218 -26.64 -8.95 1.20
N GLY A 219 -26.32 -8.04 2.12
CA GLY A 219 -25.73 -8.34 3.42
C GLY A 219 -24.21 -8.20 3.47
N THR A 220 -23.59 -7.57 2.46
CA THR A 220 -22.17 -7.24 2.52
C THR A 220 -21.93 -6.24 3.64
N ARG A 221 -20.99 -6.51 4.54
CA ARG A 221 -20.69 -5.55 5.61
C ARG A 221 -19.94 -4.36 5.04
N PRO A 222 -20.25 -3.11 5.44
CA PRO A 222 -19.52 -1.91 4.99
C PRO A 222 -17.99 -2.04 5.05
N LYS A 223 -17.46 -2.59 6.14
CA LYS A 223 -16.01 -2.82 6.36
C LYS A 223 -15.33 -3.77 5.36
N ASP A 224 -16.12 -4.56 4.65
CA ASP A 224 -15.65 -5.51 3.65
C ASP A 224 -15.61 -4.90 2.24
N ILE A 225 -16.04 -3.63 2.08
CA ILE A 225 -16.07 -2.89 0.82
C ILE A 225 -14.93 -1.87 0.78
N GLY A 226 -14.15 -1.90 -0.31
CA GLY A 226 -13.17 -0.88 -0.66
C GLY A 226 -13.50 -0.23 -1.99
N ILE A 227 -13.32 1.08 -2.06
CA ILE A 227 -13.50 1.86 -3.29
C ILE A 227 -12.19 2.58 -3.58
N ILE A 228 -11.60 2.25 -4.73
CA ILE A 228 -10.31 2.74 -5.18
C ILE A 228 -10.53 3.63 -6.40
N THR A 229 -9.88 4.78 -6.42
CA THR A 229 -9.85 5.67 -7.60
C THR A 229 -8.51 6.42 -7.66
N PRO A 230 -7.89 6.60 -8.84
CA PRO A 230 -6.59 7.28 -8.91
C PRO A 230 -6.70 8.78 -8.58
N PHE A 231 -7.89 9.37 -8.63
CA PHE A 231 -8.07 10.82 -8.51
C PHE A 231 -8.54 11.25 -7.11
N GLN A 232 -7.78 12.15 -6.48
CA GLN A 232 -8.14 12.70 -5.17
C GLN A 232 -9.50 13.39 -5.19
N LYS A 233 -9.85 14.13 -6.26
CA LYS A 233 -11.16 14.79 -6.35
C LYS A 233 -12.30 13.77 -6.45
N GLN A 234 -12.11 12.67 -7.17
CA GLN A 234 -13.07 11.56 -7.22
C GLN A 234 -13.30 10.94 -5.83
N VAL A 235 -12.25 10.74 -5.04
CA VAL A 235 -12.38 10.31 -3.62
C VAL A 235 -13.31 11.24 -2.86
N HIS A 236 -13.12 12.56 -2.97
CA HIS A 236 -13.97 13.54 -2.27
C HIS A 236 -15.43 13.46 -2.74
N LYS A 237 -15.70 13.41 -4.05
CA LYS A 237 -17.06 13.32 -4.59
C LYS A 237 -17.78 12.04 -4.14
N ILE A 238 -17.08 10.89 -4.09
CA ILE A 238 -17.64 9.63 -3.58
C ILE A 238 -17.95 9.72 -2.08
N ARG A 239 -17.02 10.25 -1.27
CA ARG A 239 -17.23 10.45 0.18
C ARG A 239 -18.39 11.40 0.45
N ALA A 240 -18.52 12.47 -0.33
CA ALA A 240 -19.64 13.39 -0.28
C ALA A 240 -20.98 12.68 -0.57
N ALA A 241 -21.02 11.79 -1.58
CA ALA A 241 -22.20 11.02 -1.94
C ALA A 241 -22.68 10.06 -0.83
N PHE A 242 -21.76 9.60 0.03
CA PHE A 242 -22.05 8.85 1.26
C PHE A 242 -22.37 9.72 2.48
N GLY A 243 -22.39 11.05 2.31
CA GLY A 243 -22.74 12.01 3.35
C GLY A 243 -21.62 12.30 4.35
N TRP A 244 -20.36 11.99 4.02
CA TRP A 244 -19.25 12.16 4.96
C TRP A 244 -18.84 13.63 5.17
N ASP A 245 -19.23 14.53 4.28
CA ASP A 245 -18.91 15.96 4.36
C ASP A 245 -19.87 16.77 5.27
N ARG A 246 -20.96 16.16 5.74
CA ARG A 246 -22.08 16.87 6.39
C ARG A 246 -21.82 17.40 7.82
N ARG A 247 -20.62 17.23 8.39
CA ARG A 247 -20.27 17.77 9.72
C ARG A 247 -19.34 18.98 9.73
N SER A 248 -18.77 19.39 8.59
CA SER A 248 -17.93 20.60 8.53
C SER A 248 -18.72 21.92 8.51
N ASN A 249 -19.96 21.90 7.99
CA ASN A 249 -20.68 23.13 7.65
C ASN A 249 -21.64 23.68 8.74
N ARG A 250 -21.54 23.20 9.99
CA ARG A 250 -22.34 23.74 11.12
C ARG A 250 -21.55 24.61 12.11
N ASN A 251 -20.25 24.80 11.90
CA ASN A 251 -19.43 25.77 12.64
C ASN A 251 -18.54 26.56 11.68
N ILE A 252 -19.14 27.47 10.92
CA ILE A 252 -18.42 28.65 10.44
C ILE A 252 -18.14 29.50 11.69
N GLY A 253 -16.93 29.34 12.24
CA GLY A 253 -16.48 30.09 13.40
C GLY A 253 -15.18 29.57 13.99
N ARG A 254 -14.07 30.22 13.58
CA ARG A 254 -12.70 30.21 14.15
C ARG A 254 -11.73 29.09 13.74
N LYS A 255 -10.71 29.56 12.99
CA LYS A 255 -9.26 29.28 13.09
C LYS A 255 -8.82 27.79 13.14
N ASN A 256 -8.29 27.30 12.03
CA ASN A 256 -6.84 27.04 11.88
C ASN A 256 -6.54 26.53 10.46
N ARG A 257 -5.77 27.34 9.71
CA ARG A 257 -4.87 26.83 8.67
C ARG A 257 -3.72 26.16 9.42
N ASP A 258 -3.27 25.02 8.90
CA ASP A 258 -2.12 24.21 9.33
C ASP A 258 -2.48 22.87 9.98
N ARG A 259 -2.70 21.87 9.11
CA ARG A 259 -2.11 20.52 9.15
C ARG A 259 -2.71 19.70 8.02
N GLY A 260 -1.88 19.45 7.00
CA GLY A 260 -2.16 18.49 5.94
C GLY A 260 -2.29 17.09 6.54
N GLY A 261 -3.52 16.60 6.54
CA GLY A 261 -3.89 15.30 7.06
C GLY A 261 -5.40 15.21 6.97
N VAL A 262 -5.91 14.77 5.82
CA VAL A 262 -7.31 14.36 5.69
C VAL A 262 -7.44 13.12 6.57
N ALA A 263 -7.68 13.33 7.87
CA ALA A 263 -8.11 12.28 8.76
C ALA A 263 -9.35 11.64 8.11
N ASP A 264 -9.35 10.32 8.01
CA ASP A 264 -10.51 9.55 7.58
C ASP A 264 -11.62 9.73 8.62
N ILE A 265 -12.33 10.86 8.53
CA ILE A 265 -13.54 11.09 9.30
C ILE A 265 -14.63 10.28 8.60
N GLU A 266 -14.64 8.98 8.88
CA GLU A 266 -15.85 8.19 8.71
C GLU A 266 -16.95 8.90 9.50
N SER A 267 -17.95 9.43 8.81
CA SER A 267 -19.08 10.04 9.48
C SER A 267 -19.87 8.95 10.19
N ALA A 268 -19.56 8.74 11.46
CA ALA A 268 -20.25 7.79 12.33
C ALA A 268 -21.77 8.06 12.31
N GLY A 269 -22.54 7.11 11.78
CA GLY A 269 -24.01 7.15 11.81
C GLY A 269 -24.72 6.96 10.46
N THR A 270 -24.01 6.71 9.36
CA THR A 270 -24.65 6.28 8.09
C THR A 270 -24.51 4.77 7.89
N VAL A 271 -25.36 4.19 7.03
CA VAL A 271 -25.24 2.78 6.60
C VAL A 271 -23.91 2.47 5.89
N TYR A 272 -23.19 3.52 5.47
CA TYR A 272 -21.89 3.45 4.80
C TYR A 272 -20.70 3.48 5.78
N THR A 273 -20.95 3.56 7.09
CA THR A 273 -19.88 3.62 8.10
C THR A 273 -19.02 2.35 8.03
N GLY A 274 -17.71 2.52 7.82
CA GLY A 274 -16.73 1.43 7.67
C GLY A 274 -16.35 1.10 6.23
N ILE A 275 -17.07 1.61 5.21
CA ILE A 275 -16.57 1.54 3.82
C ILE A 275 -15.29 2.35 3.73
N ARG A 276 -14.28 1.85 3.01
CA ARG A 276 -13.04 2.62 2.75
C ARG A 276 -13.07 3.19 1.34
N VAL A 277 -12.73 4.47 1.20
CA VAL A 277 -12.62 5.17 -0.10
C VAL A 277 -11.28 5.89 -0.14
N GLY A 278 -10.49 5.73 -1.19
CA GLY A 278 -9.15 6.30 -1.26
C GLY A 278 -8.45 6.06 -2.60
N THR A 279 -7.25 6.62 -2.73
CA THR A 279 -6.39 6.36 -3.88
C THR A 279 -5.65 5.04 -3.73
N VAL A 280 -5.05 4.55 -4.82
CA VAL A 280 -4.37 3.25 -4.87
C VAL A 280 -3.32 3.14 -3.75
N GLU A 281 -2.56 4.21 -3.50
CA GLU A 281 -1.53 4.27 -2.46
C GLU A 281 -2.12 4.04 -1.05
N LYS A 282 -3.35 4.51 -0.80
CA LYS A 282 -4.02 4.32 0.50
C LYS A 282 -4.56 2.90 0.74
N PHE A 283 -4.49 2.05 -0.28
CA PHE A 283 -4.95 0.65 -0.26
C PHE A 283 -3.80 -0.36 -0.36
N GLN A 284 -2.56 0.08 -0.52
CA GLN A 284 -1.40 -0.82 -0.46
C GLN A 284 -1.33 -1.51 0.90
N GLY A 285 -0.96 -2.79 0.90
CA GLY A 285 -0.95 -3.64 2.09
C GLY A 285 -2.34 -3.98 2.67
N MET A 286 -3.43 -3.48 2.06
CA MET A 286 -4.80 -3.69 2.56
C MET A 286 -5.60 -4.65 1.69
N GLU A 287 -6.62 -5.24 2.31
CA GLU A 287 -7.57 -6.10 1.62
C GLU A 287 -9.02 -5.83 2.03
N ARG A 288 -9.92 -6.15 1.11
CA ARG A 288 -11.37 -6.07 1.24
C ARG A 288 -11.98 -7.24 0.47
N HIS A 289 -13.15 -7.70 0.90
CA HIS A 289 -13.82 -8.80 0.20
C HIS A 289 -14.35 -8.34 -1.16
N VAL A 290 -14.74 -7.06 -1.27
CA VAL A 290 -15.17 -6.44 -2.53
C VAL A 290 -14.37 -5.17 -2.75
N ILE A 291 -13.79 -5.06 -3.95
CA ILE A 291 -13.14 -3.85 -4.44
C ILE A 291 -13.95 -3.29 -5.60
N ILE A 292 -14.26 -2.01 -5.53
CA ILE A 292 -14.83 -1.23 -6.64
C ILE A 292 -13.73 -0.27 -7.11
N ILE A 293 -13.41 -0.31 -8.41
CA ILE A 293 -12.47 0.62 -9.02
C ILE A 293 -13.27 1.64 -9.83
N SER A 294 -13.14 2.92 -9.48
CA SER A 294 -13.67 4.06 -10.24
C SER A 294 -12.49 4.73 -10.93
N THR A 295 -12.51 4.73 -12.26
CA THR A 295 -11.34 5.05 -13.09
C THR A 295 -11.18 6.54 -13.34
#